data_AF-A0A535HAN9-F1
#
_entry.id   AF-A0A535HAN9-F1
#
_cell.length_a   1.000
_cell.length_b   1.000
_cell.length_c   1.000
_cell.angle_alpha   90.00
_cell.angle_beta   90.00
_cell.angle_gamma   90.00
#
_symmetry.space_group_name_H-M   'P 1'
#
loop_
_entity.id
_entity.type
_entity.pdbx_description
1 polymer ?
#
loop_
_entity_poly.entity_id
_entity_poly.type
_entity_poly.pdbx_seq_one_letter_code
_entity_poly.pdbx_strand_id
1 'polypeptide(L)'
;MNVVQPESIDQEIVRDIAADMRGELDRIQEQMAELNREHLRALALKAIFGADPLTRERFNHLHDHIDQFPGKMAELREEERLLTRWLDRCRDLLDLKAA
;
A
#
# COMPACT_ATOMS: atom_id res chain seq x y z
N MET A 1 -31.21 -31.69 -10.18
CA MET A 1 -30.22 -30.60 -10.28
C MET A 1 -28.90 -31.17 -9.77
N ASN A 2 -27.93 -31.43 -10.64
CA ASN A 2 -26.60 -31.84 -10.20
C ASN A 2 -25.96 -30.65 -9.50
N VAL A 3 -25.77 -30.76 -8.19
CA VAL A 3 -24.96 -29.82 -7.42
C VAL A 3 -23.53 -30.06 -7.90
N VAL A 4 -23.05 -29.21 -8.82
CA VAL A 4 -21.63 -29.16 -9.17
C VAL A 4 -20.93 -28.76 -7.88
N GLN A 5 -20.30 -29.71 -7.21
CA GLN A 5 -19.41 -29.37 -6.10
C GLN A 5 -18.31 -28.48 -6.69
N PRO A 6 -18.06 -27.29 -6.11
CA PRO A 6 -16.95 -26.48 -6.56
C PRO A 6 -15.67 -27.32 -6.44
N GLU A 7 -14.86 -27.31 -7.50
CA GLU A 7 -13.58 -28.02 -7.52
C GLU A 7 -12.77 -27.63 -6.28
N SER A 8 -12.14 -28.62 -5.64
CA SER A 8 -11.32 -28.34 -4.46
C SER A 8 -10.16 -27.45 -4.90
N ILE A 9 -10.03 -26.28 -4.31
CA ILE A 9 -8.93 -25.36 -4.61
C ILE A 9 -7.62 -26.01 -4.15
N ASP A 10 -6.63 -26.06 -5.04
CA ASP A 10 -5.30 -26.55 -4.71
C ASP A 10 -4.63 -25.61 -3.70
N GLN A 11 -4.15 -26.18 -2.60
CA GLN A 11 -3.51 -25.41 -1.54
C GLN A 11 -2.11 -24.92 -1.89
N GLU A 12 -1.41 -25.62 -2.78
CA GLU A 12 -0.10 -25.16 -3.26
C GLU A 12 -0.29 -23.84 -4.01
N ILE A 13 -1.30 -23.80 -4.90
CA ILE A 13 -1.70 -22.57 -5.60
C ILE A 13 -2.08 -21.47 -4.61
N VAL A 14 -2.85 -21.76 -3.56
CA VAL A 14 -3.23 -20.76 -2.56
C VAL A 14 -2.02 -20.23 -1.78
N ARG A 15 -1.03 -21.09 -1.48
CA ARG A 15 0.20 -20.68 -0.79
C ARG A 15 1.07 -19.79 -1.68
N ASP A 16 1.18 -20.11 -2.96
CA ASP A 16 1.93 -19.30 -3.93
C ASP A 16 1.30 -17.92 -4.08
N ILE A 17 -0.02 -17.87 -4.29
CA ILE A 17 -0.77 -16.61 -4.33
C ILE A 17 -0.57 -15.78 -3.05
N ALA A 18 -0.62 -16.43 -1.88
CA ALA A 18 -0.39 -15.74 -0.61
C ALA A 18 1.06 -15.27 -0.43
N ALA A 19 2.05 -15.92 -1.05
CA ALA A 19 3.43 -15.47 -1.06
C ALA A 19 3.59 -14.22 -1.94
N ASP A 20 2.99 -14.23 -3.14
CA ASP A 20 3.00 -13.09 -4.05
C ASP A 20 2.34 -11.86 -3.41
N MET A 21 1.15 -12.03 -2.83
CA MET A 21 0.43 -10.95 -2.15
C MET A 21 1.19 -10.37 -0.95
N ARG A 22 1.97 -11.20 -0.23
CA ARG A 22 2.87 -10.71 0.83
C ARG A 22 4.00 -9.85 0.26
N GLY A 23 4.59 -10.28 -0.85
CA GLY A 23 5.61 -9.50 -1.55
C GLY A 23 5.09 -8.14 -2.01
N GLU A 24 3.85 -8.07 -2.51
CA GLU A 24 3.23 -6.79 -2.87
C GLU A 24 2.90 -5.94 -1.64
N LEU A 25 2.44 -6.55 -0.54
CA LEU A 25 2.16 -5.84 0.72
C LEU A 25 3.44 -5.16 1.26
N ASP A 26 4.56 -5.89 1.25
CA ASP A 26 5.86 -5.35 1.69
C ASP A 26 6.27 -4.14 0.84
N ARG A 27 6.07 -4.21 -0.48
CA ARG A 27 6.37 -3.09 -1.41
C ARG A 27 5.50 -1.87 -1.13
N ILE A 28 4.20 -2.05 -0.90
CA ILE A 28 3.28 -0.94 -0.58
C ILE A 28 3.69 -0.28 0.74
N GLN A 29 4.04 -1.07 1.75
CA GLN A 29 4.49 -0.54 3.03
C GLN A 29 5.80 0.24 2.89
N GLU A 30 6.72 -0.21 2.04
CA GLU A 30 7.94 0.53 1.71
C GLU A 30 7.62 1.86 0.99
N GLN A 31 6.71 1.85 0.02
CA GLN A 31 6.26 3.06 -0.69
C GLN A 31 5.61 4.07 0.25
N MET A 32 4.76 3.61 1.17
CA MET A 32 4.18 4.48 2.21
C MET A 32 5.26 5.09 3.11
N ALA A 33 6.25 4.30 3.50
CA ALA A 33 7.35 4.78 4.33
C ALA A 33 8.19 5.84 3.61
N GLU A 34 8.49 5.63 2.32
CA GLU A 34 9.21 6.61 1.50
C GLU A 34 8.39 7.89 1.31
N LEU A 35 7.12 7.77 0.91
CA LEU A 35 6.23 8.91 0.71
C LEU A 35 6.11 9.76 2.00
N ASN A 36 6.08 9.12 3.17
CA ASN A 36 6.07 9.82 4.46
C ASN A 36 7.40 10.54 4.74
N ARG A 37 8.55 9.91 4.44
CA ARG A 37 9.86 10.56 4.58
C ARG A 37 9.97 11.79 3.67
N GLU A 38 9.57 11.67 2.42
CA GLU A 38 9.59 12.78 1.45
C GLU A 38 8.65 13.91 1.88
N HIS A 39 7.45 13.60 2.39
CA HIS A 39 6.52 14.59 2.92
C HIS A 39 7.10 15.36 4.11
N LEU A 40 7.68 14.66 5.09
CA LEU A 40 8.32 15.30 6.24
C LEU A 40 9.48 16.22 5.82
N ARG A 41 10.28 15.78 4.83
CA ARG A 41 11.35 16.60 4.25
C ARG A 41 10.79 17.85 3.58
N ALA A 42 9.71 17.73 2.81
CA ALA A 42 9.06 18.85 2.16
C ALA A 42 8.50 19.86 3.19
N LEU A 43 7.87 19.39 4.26
CA LEU A 43 7.41 20.22 5.37
C LEU A 43 8.57 20.96 6.05
N ALA A 44 9.69 20.27 6.31
CA ALA A 44 10.87 20.87 6.92
C ALA A 44 11.47 21.98 6.03
N LEU A 45 11.62 21.72 4.73
CA LEU A 45 12.11 22.70 3.77
C LEU A 45 11.18 23.92 3.67
N LYS A 46 9.86 23.71 3.65
CA LYS A 46 8.86 24.79 3.72
C LYS A 46 9.00 25.61 5.00
N ALA A 47 9.26 24.98 6.14
CA ALA A 47 9.46 25.69 7.41
C ALA A 47 10.76 26.52 7.42
N ILE A 48 11.85 26.01 6.84
CA ILE A 48 13.15 26.68 6.80
C ILE A 48 13.14 27.86 5.82
N PHE A 49 12.56 27.66 4.63
CA PHE A 49 12.70 28.59 3.51
C PHE A 49 11.42 29.33 3.12
N GLY A 50 10.25 28.93 3.64
CA GLY A 50 8.96 29.42 3.14
C GLY A 50 8.65 30.91 3.35
N ALA A 51 9.46 31.60 4.17
CA ALA A 51 9.35 33.04 4.37
C ALA A 51 10.11 33.87 3.32
N ASP A 52 11.06 33.26 2.59
CA ASP A 52 11.80 33.92 1.52
C ASP A 52 11.05 33.75 0.17
N PRO A 53 10.61 34.85 -0.46
CA PRO A 53 9.89 34.79 -1.74
C PRO A 53 10.67 34.11 -2.86
N LEU A 54 12.00 34.23 -2.88
CA LEU A 54 12.86 33.74 -3.96
C LEU A 54 13.04 32.22 -3.88
N THR A 55 13.09 31.68 -2.67
CA THR A 55 13.16 30.23 -2.44
C THR A 55 11.78 29.60 -2.58
N ARG A 56 10.70 30.29 -2.20
CA ARG A 56 9.33 29.83 -2.38
C ARG A 56 9.02 29.46 -3.84
N GLU A 57 9.43 30.29 -4.81
CA GLU A 57 9.25 29.97 -6.24
C GLU A 57 10.13 28.80 -6.71
N ARG A 58 11.32 28.62 -6.13
CA ARG A 58 12.23 27.52 -6.49
C ARG A 58 11.77 26.16 -5.99
N PHE A 59 10.89 26.12 -5.00
CA PHE A 59 10.41 24.90 -4.35
C PHE A 59 8.96 24.54 -4.69
N ASN A 60 8.46 24.90 -5.88
CA ASN A 60 7.10 24.52 -6.32
C ASN A 60 6.85 23.00 -6.24
N HIS A 61 7.84 22.18 -6.57
CA HIS A 61 7.76 20.72 -6.44
C HIS A 61 7.51 20.25 -5.00
N LEU A 62 7.95 20.99 -3.98
CA LEU A 62 7.67 20.68 -2.57
C LEU A 62 6.21 20.96 -2.22
N HIS A 63 5.64 22.04 -2.76
CA HIS A 63 4.22 22.36 -2.59
C HIS A 63 3.34 21.28 -3.22
N ASP A 64 3.64 20.89 -4.46
CA ASP A 64 2.93 19.82 -5.15
C ASP A 64 3.02 18.50 -4.36
N HIS A 65 4.20 18.18 -3.83
CA HIS A 65 4.39 16.97 -3.02
C HIS A 65 3.60 16.99 -1.70
N ILE A 66 3.56 18.14 -1.01
CA ILE A 66 2.77 18.32 0.21
C ILE A 66 1.28 18.18 -0.08
N ASP A 67 0.79 18.80 -1.14
CA ASP A 67 -0.63 18.83 -1.47
C ASP A 67 -1.13 17.47 -2.00
N GLN A 68 -0.29 16.73 -2.73
CA GLN A 68 -0.62 15.39 -3.23
C GLN A 68 -0.47 14.29 -2.18
N PHE A 69 0.31 14.51 -1.11
CA PHE A 69 0.60 13.49 -0.11
C PHE A 69 -0.65 12.79 0.46
N PRO A 70 -1.72 13.49 0.89
CA PRO A 70 -2.88 12.84 1.46
C PRO A 70 -3.58 11.88 0.48
N GLY A 71 -3.65 12.27 -0.81
CA GLY A 71 -4.26 11.44 -1.86
C GLY A 71 -3.45 10.18 -2.11
N LYS A 72 -2.14 10.33 -2.37
CA LYS A 72 -1.23 9.20 -2.59
C LYS A 72 -1.17 8.24 -1.40
N MET A 73 -1.16 8.79 -0.18
CA MET A 73 -1.16 7.99 1.05
C MET A 73 -2.50 7.25 1.24
N ALA A 74 -3.63 7.85 0.85
CA ALA A 74 -4.93 7.20 0.93
C ALA A 74 -5.05 6.04 -0.07
N GLU A 75 -4.54 6.21 -1.29
CA GLU A 75 -4.48 5.16 -2.31
C GLU A 75 -3.67 3.95 -1.82
N LEU A 76 -2.45 4.18 -1.34
CA LEU A 76 -1.59 3.10 -0.82
C LEU A 76 -2.21 2.38 0.38
N ARG A 77 -2.88 3.11 1.29
CA ARG A 77 -3.58 2.51 2.44
C ARG A 77 -4.77 1.65 2.02
N GLU A 78 -5.48 2.05 0.96
CA GLU A 78 -6.59 1.26 0.45
C GLU A 78 -6.08 -0.03 -0.19
N GLU A 79 -4.97 0.04 -0.94
CA GLU A 79 -4.32 -1.15 -1.50
C GLU A 79 -3.79 -2.08 -0.39
N GLU A 80 -3.12 -1.55 0.64
CA GLU A 80 -2.69 -2.30 1.83
C GLU A 80 -3.88 -3.03 2.49
N ARG A 81 -5.00 -2.33 2.65
CA ARG A 81 -6.23 -2.88 3.24
C ARG A 81 -6.81 -4.00 2.39
N LEU A 82 -6.77 -3.89 1.07
CA LEU A 82 -7.26 -4.91 0.14
C LEU A 82 -6.37 -6.16 0.16
N LEU A 83 -5.04 -5.98 0.08
CA LEU A 83 -4.08 -7.09 0.17
C LEU A 83 -4.19 -7.84 1.50
N THR A 84 -4.31 -7.11 2.62
CA THR A 84 -4.49 -7.73 3.94
C THR A 84 -5.74 -8.61 3.97
N ARG A 85 -6.88 -8.13 3.44
CA ARG A 85 -8.11 -8.92 3.37
C ARG A 85 -7.99 -10.15 2.46
N TRP A 86 -7.23 -10.04 1.38
CA TRP A 86 -6.98 -11.19 0.50
C TRP A 86 -6.09 -12.23 1.17
N LEU A 87 -5.05 -11.80 1.89
CA LEU A 87 -4.22 -12.69 2.70
C LEU A 87 -5.01 -13.40 3.79
N ASP A 88 -5.91 -12.70 4.48
CA ASP A 88 -6.83 -13.32 5.46
C ASP A 88 -7.69 -14.40 4.79
N ARG A 89 -8.23 -14.13 3.60
CA ARG A 89 -9.01 -15.12 2.84
C ARG A 89 -8.16 -16.33 2.42
N CYS A 90 -6.91 -16.13 2.01
CA CYS A 90 -6.00 -17.21 1.71
C CYS A 90 -5.74 -18.08 2.95
N ARG A 91 -5.58 -17.47 4.12
CA ARG A 91 -5.42 -18.19 5.39
C ARG A 91 -6.65 -19.05 5.69
N ASP A 92 -7.85 -18.47 5.59
CA ASP A 92 -9.10 -19.19 5.85
C ASP A 92 -9.28 -20.41 4.92
N LEU A 93 -8.90 -20.28 3.64
CA LEU A 93 -8.94 -21.38 2.67
C LEU A 93 -7.94 -22.50 2.98
N LEU A 94 -6.79 -22.16 3.55
CA LEU A 94 -5.80 -23.14 3.98
C LEU A 94 -6.25 -23.87 5.24
N ASP A 95 -6.87 -23.15 6.19
CA ASP A 95 -7.35 -23.68 7.46
C ASP A 95 -8.59 -24.58 7.28
N LEU A 96 -9.50 -24.25 6.36
CA LEU A 96 -10.72 -25.03 6.07
C LEU A 96 -10.48 -26.49 5.62
N LYS A 97 -9.30 -26.81 5.10
CA LYS A 97 -8.92 -28.18 4.70
C LYS A 97 -8.11 -28.91 5.79
N ALA A 98 -7.61 -28.18 6.79
CA ALA A 98 -6.87 -28.76 7.91
C ALA A 98 -7.80 -29.35 8.98
N ALA A 99 -9.08 -28.97 8.97
CA ALA A 99 -10.17 -29.51 9.80
C ALA A 99 -10.88 -30.69 9.10
#